data_AF-I3UNT4-F1
#
_entry.id   AF-I3UNT4-F1
#
_cell.length_a   1.000
_cell.length_b   1.000
_cell.length_c   1.000
_cell.angle_alpha   90.00
_cell.angle_beta   90.00
_cell.angle_gamma   90.00
#
_symmetry.space_group_name_H-M   'P 1'
#
loop_
_entity.id
_entity.type
_entity.pdbx_description
1 polymer ?
#
loop_
_entity_poly.entity_id
_entity_poly.type
_entity_poly.pdbx_seq_one_letter_code
_entity_poly.pdbx_strand_id
1 'polypeptide(L)'
;MTYLVGDAAFVGDTLFMPDYGTARCDFPGGDAHAMYRSIHDKLFALPDETRVFMCHDYKAPGREEYLYETTIGAERSGNVHIHEGINEDQFVVMRQARDATLGMPTLILPSVQINMRAGELPPAEANGSRYLKIPLDVL
;
A
#
# COMPACT_ATOMS: atom_id res chain seq x y z
N MET A 1 2.09 -0.47 -8.38
CA MET A 1 1.52 -0.50 -9.75
C MET A 1 0.15 0.14 -9.66
N THR A 2 -0.18 1.08 -10.55
CA THR A 2 -1.49 1.74 -10.59
C THR A 2 -2.13 1.47 -11.94
N TYR A 3 -3.42 1.11 -11.95
CA TYR A 3 -4.20 1.00 -13.17
C TYR A 3 -5.06 2.24 -13.35
N LEU A 4 -4.86 2.97 -14.45
CA LEU A 4 -5.70 4.11 -14.82
C LEU A 4 -6.66 3.69 -15.94
N VAL A 5 -7.96 3.78 -15.68
CA VAL A 5 -9.03 3.43 -16.62
C VAL A 5 -9.99 4.62 -16.71
N GLY A 6 -9.91 5.38 -17.81
CA GLY A 6 -10.69 6.62 -17.94
C GLY A 6 -10.29 7.63 -16.86
N ASP A 7 -11.25 8.01 -16.02
CA ASP A 7 -11.11 8.94 -14.90
C ASP A 7 -10.84 8.23 -13.55
N ALA A 8 -10.63 6.92 -13.55
CA ALA A 8 -10.47 6.11 -12.34
C ALA A 8 -9.07 5.49 -12.23
N ALA A 9 -8.39 5.74 -11.11
CA ALA A 9 -7.10 5.18 -10.75
C ALA A 9 -7.23 4.15 -9.61
N PHE A 10 -6.87 2.90 -9.87
CA PHE A 10 -6.76 1.84 -8.86
C PHE A 10 -5.32 1.76 -8.37
N VAL A 11 -5.05 2.30 -7.18
CA VAL A 11 -3.68 2.66 -6.75
C VAL A 11 -2.93 1.56 -6.01
N GLY A 12 -3.57 0.41 -5.75
CA GLY A 12 -2.98 -0.63 -4.90
C GLY A 12 -2.69 -0.09 -3.50
N ASP A 13 -1.67 -0.64 -2.85
CA ASP A 13 -1.13 -0.12 -1.58
C ASP A 13 -0.09 0.97 -1.82
N THR A 14 -0.54 2.09 -2.38
CA THR A 14 0.29 3.30 -2.54
C THR A 14 -0.27 4.41 -1.64
N LEU A 15 -1.51 4.81 -1.89
CA LEU A 15 -2.29 5.71 -1.06
C LEU A 15 -3.34 4.91 -0.28
N PHE A 16 -3.68 5.40 0.91
CA PHE A 16 -4.93 5.11 1.58
C PHE A 16 -5.77 6.38 1.58
N MET A 17 -7.01 6.29 2.09
CA MET A 17 -7.87 7.46 2.29
C MET A 17 -7.08 8.62 2.94
N PRO A 18 -7.39 9.90 2.61
CA PRO A 18 -6.59 11.03 3.06
C PRO A 18 -6.38 11.09 4.58
N ASP A 19 -7.36 10.63 5.35
CA ASP A 19 -7.33 10.58 6.81
C ASP A 19 -6.47 9.44 7.40
N TYR A 20 -6.01 8.50 6.57
CA TYR A 20 -5.21 7.34 6.96
C TYR A 20 -3.77 7.41 6.43
N GLY A 21 -3.56 8.02 5.26
CA GLY A 21 -2.23 8.35 4.74
C GLY A 21 -1.72 7.39 3.67
N THR A 22 -0.62 6.68 3.95
CA THR A 22 0.14 5.88 2.98
C THR A 22 0.49 4.49 3.49
N ALA A 23 0.76 3.57 2.55
CA ALA A 23 1.24 2.23 2.83
C ALA A 23 2.66 2.20 3.46
N ARG A 24 3.05 1.03 3.96
CA ARG A 24 4.40 0.75 4.51
C ARG A 24 5.41 0.53 3.39
N CYS A 25 6.70 0.73 3.67
CA CYS A 25 7.81 0.60 2.71
C CYS A 25 8.95 -0.34 3.17
N ASP A 26 8.72 -1.14 4.20
CA ASP A 26 9.74 -1.99 4.84
C ASP A 26 9.73 -3.45 4.39
N PHE A 27 8.87 -3.82 3.43
CA PHE A 27 8.98 -5.12 2.76
C PHE A 27 10.24 -5.18 1.88
N PRO A 28 10.78 -6.39 1.59
CA PRO A 28 11.95 -6.52 0.74
C PRO A 28 11.80 -5.80 -0.61
N GLY A 29 12.68 -4.83 -0.87
CA GLY A 29 12.63 -3.97 -2.06
C GLY A 29 11.72 -2.74 -1.96
N GLY A 30 11.07 -2.51 -0.82
CA GLY A 30 10.35 -1.28 -0.53
C GLY A 30 11.29 -0.10 -0.29
N ASP A 31 10.85 1.09 -0.70
CA ASP A 31 11.63 2.33 -0.61
C ASP A 31 10.69 3.53 -0.48
N ALA A 32 10.78 4.25 0.64
CA ALA A 32 9.97 5.43 0.90
C ALA A 32 10.25 6.58 -0.09
N HIS A 33 11.48 6.72 -0.59
CA HIS A 33 11.81 7.71 -1.62
C HIS A 33 11.08 7.36 -2.93
N ALA A 34 11.14 6.09 -3.34
CA ALA A 34 10.44 5.62 -4.54
C ALA A 34 8.92 5.75 -4.42
N MET A 35 8.36 5.51 -3.22
CA MET A 35 6.93 5.73 -2.95
C MET A 35 6.57 7.22 -3.07
N TYR A 36 7.36 8.11 -2.46
CA TYR A 36 7.13 9.57 -2.55
C TYR A 36 7.07 10.04 -4.00
N ARG A 37 8.10 9.72 -4.79
CA ARG A 37 8.17 10.11 -6.20
C ARG A 37 7.07 9.48 -7.04
N SER A 38 6.67 8.25 -6.73
CA SER A 38 5.53 7.61 -7.41
C SER A 38 4.22 8.36 -7.15
N ILE A 39 4.02 8.90 -5.94
CA ILE A 39 2.83 9.67 -5.59
C ILE A 39 2.91 11.07 -6.20
N HIS A 40 3.98 11.84 -5.94
CA HIS A 40 4.10 13.22 -6.40
C HIS A 40 4.26 13.35 -7.91
N ASP A 41 5.17 12.58 -8.53
CA ASP A 41 5.50 12.78 -9.95
C ASP A 41 4.49 12.12 -10.89
N LYS A 42 3.69 11.17 -10.39
CA LYS A 42 2.79 10.37 -11.23
C LYS A 42 1.33 10.52 -10.83
N LEU A 43 0.97 10.25 -9.57
CA LEU A 43 -0.43 10.30 -9.14
C LEU A 43 -0.93 11.74 -9.02
N PHE A 44 -0.18 12.62 -8.34
CA PHE A 44 -0.55 14.04 -8.21
C PHE A 44 -0.37 14.84 -9.50
N ALA A 45 0.21 14.25 -10.55
CA ALA A 45 0.20 14.83 -11.89
C ALA A 45 -1.15 14.62 -12.63
N LEU A 46 -2.05 13.77 -12.11
CA LEU A 46 -3.37 13.56 -12.69
C LEU A 46 -4.33 14.73 -12.36
N PRO A 47 -5.42 14.92 -13.13
CA PRO A 47 -6.47 15.90 -12.82
C PRO A 47 -7.07 15.68 -11.44
N ASP A 48 -7.45 16.76 -10.76
CA ASP A 48 -7.97 16.71 -9.38
C ASP A 48 -9.23 15.87 -9.25
N GLU A 49 -10.10 15.90 -10.27
CA GLU A 49 -11.33 15.11 -10.35
C GLU A 49 -11.10 13.61 -10.59
N THR A 50 -9.86 13.18 -10.85
CA THR A 50 -9.54 11.75 -11.03
C THR A 50 -9.90 10.98 -9.77
N ARG A 51 -10.76 10.00 -9.92
CA ARG A 51 -11.24 9.12 -8.85
C ARG A 51 -10.13 8.16 -8.46
N VAL A 52 -9.89 7.99 -7.18
CA VAL A 52 -8.84 7.13 -6.64
C VAL A 52 -9.49 6.03 -5.83
N PHE A 53 -9.24 4.77 -6.22
CA PHE A 53 -9.78 3.59 -5.59
C PHE A 53 -8.72 2.87 -4.77
N MET A 54 -9.01 2.68 -3.49
CA MET A 54 -8.11 2.08 -2.51
C MET A 54 -8.10 0.56 -2.58
N CYS A 55 -6.94 -0.04 -2.32
CA CYS A 55 -6.82 -1.48 -2.16
C CYS A 55 -7.33 -1.96 -0.78
N HIS A 56 -7.09 -1.14 0.25
CA HIS A 56 -7.49 -1.44 1.61
C HIS A 56 -8.01 -0.17 2.31
N ASP A 57 -8.88 -0.37 3.29
CA ASP A 57 -9.24 0.64 4.27
C ASP A 57 -9.30 0.01 5.65
N TYR A 58 -8.61 0.64 6.60
CA TYR A 58 -8.47 0.17 7.97
C TYR A 58 -9.25 1.04 8.97
N LYS A 59 -10.04 2.00 8.48
CA LYS A 59 -10.70 3.06 9.25
C LYS A 59 -9.69 3.98 9.95
N ALA A 60 -9.76 5.27 9.67
CA ALA A 60 -9.01 6.25 10.43
C ALA A 60 -9.60 6.41 11.86
N PRO A 61 -8.80 6.84 12.85
CA PRO A 61 -9.31 7.13 14.19
C PRO A 61 -10.54 8.04 14.15
N GLY A 62 -11.66 7.60 14.74
CA GLY A 62 -12.92 8.34 14.77
C GLY A 62 -13.81 8.16 13.54
N ARG A 63 -13.39 7.39 12.54
CA ARG A 63 -14.23 7.01 11.39
C ARG A 63 -14.79 5.61 11.58
N GLU A 64 -16.13 5.49 11.59
CA GLU A 64 -16.83 4.21 11.76
C GLU A 64 -17.09 3.49 10.43
N GLU A 65 -17.13 4.24 9.33
CA GLU A 65 -17.50 3.72 8.01
C GLU A 65 -16.26 3.36 7.18
N TYR A 66 -16.39 2.29 6.38
CA TYR A 66 -15.38 1.97 5.38
C TYR A 66 -15.51 2.88 4.18
N LEU A 67 -14.38 3.39 3.70
CA LEU A 67 -14.29 4.21 2.51
C LEU A 67 -13.29 3.56 1.54
N TYR A 68 -13.56 3.64 0.24
CA TYR A 68 -12.73 3.00 -0.78
C TYR A 68 -12.47 3.91 -1.98
N GLU A 69 -13.09 5.09 -2.02
CA GLU A 69 -12.99 6.04 -3.12
C GLU A 69 -12.75 7.45 -2.58
N THR A 70 -11.82 8.15 -3.22
CA THR A 70 -11.53 9.57 -3.02
C THR A 70 -11.13 10.19 -4.37
N THR A 71 -10.51 11.36 -4.37
CA THR A 71 -10.00 12.02 -5.58
C THR A 71 -8.55 12.44 -5.42
N ILE A 72 -7.85 12.65 -6.53
CA ILE A 72 -6.48 13.17 -6.51
C ILE A 72 -6.42 14.54 -5.83
N GLY A 73 -7.40 15.43 -6.06
CA GLY A 73 -7.45 16.73 -5.39
C GLY A 73 -7.61 16.61 -3.86
N ALA A 74 -8.43 15.66 -3.39
CA ALA A 74 -8.60 15.40 -1.97
C ALA A 74 -7.34 14.79 -1.32
N GLU A 75 -6.66 13.87 -2.00
CA GLU A 75 -5.37 13.32 -1.53
C GLU A 75 -4.30 14.40 -1.45
N ARG A 76 -4.20 15.21 -2.52
CA ARG A 76 -3.17 16.23 -2.64
C ARG A 76 -3.28 17.32 -1.57
N SER A 77 -4.51 17.69 -1.21
CA SER A 77 -4.77 18.71 -0.20
C SER A 77 -4.85 18.17 1.22
N GLY A 78 -5.28 16.92 1.40
CA GLY A 78 -5.72 16.40 2.69
C GLY A 78 -5.02 15.14 3.21
N ASN A 79 -4.15 14.49 2.43
CA ASN A 79 -3.49 13.27 2.88
C ASN A 79 -2.56 13.55 4.06
N VAL A 80 -2.84 12.95 5.22
CA VAL A 80 -2.13 13.22 6.48
C VAL A 80 -0.64 12.87 6.48
N HIS A 81 -0.18 12.10 5.49
CA HIS A 81 1.23 11.70 5.35
C HIS A 81 1.96 12.43 4.22
N ILE A 82 1.28 12.73 3.10
CA ILE A 82 1.95 13.12 1.85
C ILE A 82 1.20 14.20 1.05
N HIS A 83 0.36 15.02 1.70
CA HIS A 83 -0.21 16.19 1.03
C HIS A 83 0.88 17.12 0.46
N GLU A 84 0.52 18.04 -0.44
CA GLU A 84 1.44 18.94 -1.17
C GLU A 84 2.40 19.78 -0.30
N GLY A 85 2.10 19.92 0.99
CA GLY A 85 2.93 20.62 1.97
C GLY A 85 4.07 19.78 2.55
N ILE A 86 4.15 18.49 2.22
CA ILE A 86 5.15 17.54 2.71
C ILE A 86 6.19 17.29 1.62
N ASN A 87 7.46 17.61 1.92
CA ASN A 87 8.58 17.30 1.03
C ASN A 87 9.08 15.84 1.20
N GLU A 88 9.94 15.39 0.27
CA GLU A 88 10.46 14.02 0.23
C GLU A 88 11.14 13.61 1.55
N ASP A 89 12.00 14.46 2.10
CA ASP A 89 12.75 14.15 3.32
C ASP A 89 11.82 14.02 4.53
N GLN A 90 10.83 14.92 4.66
CA GLN A 90 9.81 14.84 5.72
C GLN A 90 9.00 13.55 5.63
N PHE A 91 8.59 13.19 4.42
CA PHE A 91 7.84 11.95 4.18
C PHE A 91 8.68 10.72 4.54
N VAL A 92 9.94 10.66 4.09
CA VAL A 92 10.82 9.51 4.32
C VAL A 92 11.10 9.32 5.81
N VAL A 93 11.42 10.41 6.54
CA VAL A 93 11.64 10.35 7.99
C VAL A 93 10.39 9.82 8.70
N MET A 94 9.21 10.39 8.39
CA MET A 94 7.95 9.93 8.96
C MET A 94 7.68 8.46 8.64
N ARG A 95 7.85 8.07 7.37
CA ARG A 95 7.50 6.74 6.88
C ARG A 95 8.38 5.66 7.49
N GLN A 96 9.69 5.89 7.54
CA GLN A 96 10.66 4.96 8.13
C GLN A 96 10.45 4.83 9.64
N ALA A 97 10.23 5.94 10.34
CA ALA A 97 9.95 5.92 11.77
C ALA A 97 8.65 5.14 12.07
N ARG A 98 7.62 5.31 11.25
CA ARG A 98 6.36 4.58 11.38
C ARG A 98 6.53 3.09 11.07
N ASP A 99 7.24 2.75 9.99
CA ASP A 99 7.44 1.36 9.56
C ASP A 99 8.16 0.54 10.65
N ALA A 100 9.15 1.13 11.34
CA ALA A 100 9.86 0.50 12.45
C ALA A 100 8.97 0.12 13.66
N THR A 101 7.73 0.63 13.72
CA THR A 101 6.76 0.31 14.79
C THR A 101 5.75 -0.76 14.39
N LEU A 102 5.72 -1.16 13.11
CA LEU A 102 4.70 -2.06 12.60
C LEU A 102 5.11 -3.53 12.77
N GLY A 103 4.18 -4.34 13.27
CA GLY A 103 4.34 -5.79 13.22
C GLY A 103 4.23 -6.33 11.79
N MET A 104 4.71 -7.57 11.60
CA MET A 104 4.51 -8.30 10.35
C MET A 104 3.01 -8.59 10.12
N PRO A 105 2.48 -8.41 8.90
CA PRO A 105 1.09 -8.77 8.65
C PRO A 105 0.86 -10.27 8.87
N THR A 106 -0.24 -10.61 9.54
CA THR A 106 -0.57 -11.97 9.98
C THR A 106 -0.43 -13.03 8.88
N LEU A 107 -0.79 -12.68 7.64
CA LEU A 107 -0.79 -13.60 6.50
C LEU A 107 0.38 -13.40 5.53
N ILE A 108 1.42 -12.63 5.89
CA ILE A 108 2.49 -12.31 4.92
C ILE A 108 3.15 -13.56 4.32
N LEU A 109 3.50 -14.56 5.15
CA LEU A 109 4.20 -15.76 4.69
C LEU A 109 3.31 -16.64 3.79
N PRO A 110 2.05 -16.97 4.16
CA PRO A 110 1.11 -17.61 3.24
C PRO A 110 0.89 -16.83 1.94
N SER A 111 0.60 -15.53 2.05
CA SER A 111 0.19 -14.70 0.92
C SER A 111 1.29 -14.56 -0.12
N VAL A 112 2.52 -14.25 0.30
CA VAL A 112 3.65 -14.09 -0.65
C VAL A 112 3.92 -15.39 -1.41
N GLN A 113 3.82 -16.54 -0.74
CA GLN A 113 4.09 -17.85 -1.36
C GLN A 113 3.12 -18.22 -2.47
N ILE A 114 1.88 -17.79 -2.34
CA ILE A 114 0.81 -18.05 -3.29
C ILE A 114 0.81 -16.95 -4.37
N ASN A 115 0.92 -15.69 -3.97
CA ASN A 115 0.84 -14.55 -4.88
C ASN A 115 2.04 -14.48 -5.83
N MET A 116 3.24 -14.88 -5.39
CA MET A 116 4.40 -14.99 -6.28
C MET A 116 4.24 -16.05 -7.39
N ARG A 117 3.21 -16.90 -7.28
CA ARG A 117 2.83 -17.93 -8.26
C ARG A 117 1.50 -17.59 -8.93
N ALA A 118 1.14 -16.31 -9.02
CA ALA A 118 -0.10 -15.84 -9.62
C ALA A 118 -1.37 -16.47 -9.00
N GLY A 119 -1.34 -16.83 -7.71
CA GLY A 119 -2.47 -17.44 -7.01
C GLY A 119 -2.40 -18.97 -6.93
N GLU A 120 -1.44 -19.61 -7.59
CA GLU A 120 -1.29 -21.06 -7.55
C GLU A 120 -0.74 -21.56 -6.21
N LEU A 121 -1.40 -22.57 -5.65
CA LEU A 121 -0.91 -23.26 -4.47
C LEU A 121 0.41 -23.98 -4.77
N PRO A 122 1.29 -24.19 -3.76
CA PRO A 122 2.46 -25.06 -3.91
C PRO A 122 2.06 -26.42 -4.51
N PRO A 123 2.91 -27.03 -5.36
CA PRO A 123 2.64 -28.36 -5.89
C PRO A 123 2.46 -29.36 -4.75
N ALA A 124 1.65 -30.39 -4.98
CA ALA A 124 1.45 -31.45 -4.00
C ALA A 124 2.76 -32.23 -3.81
N GLU A 125 3.03 -32.65 -2.57
CA GLU A 125 4.09 -33.59 -2.27
C GLU A 125 3.66 -35.03 -2.64
N ALA A 126 4.54 -36.01 -2.43
CA ALA A 126 4.30 -37.41 -2.81
C ALA A 126 3.06 -38.04 -2.14
N ASN A 127 2.59 -37.49 -1.03
CA ASN A 127 1.38 -37.92 -0.33
C ASN A 127 0.09 -37.28 -0.88
N GLY A 128 0.18 -36.48 -1.96
CA GLY A 128 -0.95 -35.79 -2.57
C GLY A 128 -1.41 -34.52 -1.83
N SER A 129 -0.80 -34.18 -0.70
CA SER A 129 -1.12 -32.96 0.07
C SER A 129 -0.25 -31.78 -0.33
N ARG A 130 -0.75 -30.56 -0.09
CA ARG A 130 -0.03 -29.30 -0.34
C ARG A 130 0.29 -28.63 0.98
N TYR A 131 1.48 -28.04 1.09
CA TYR A 131 1.96 -27.44 2.33
C TYR A 131 2.47 -26.01 2.08
N LEU A 132 2.10 -25.10 2.98
CA LEU A 132 2.78 -23.82 3.12
C LEU A 132 4.05 -24.02 3.93
N LYS A 133 5.10 -23.27 3.59
CA LYS A 133 6.39 -23.38 4.28
C LYS A 133 6.55 -22.18 5.21
N ILE A 134 6.54 -22.38 6.52
CA ILE A 134 6.79 -21.28 7.45
C ILE A 134 8.27 -21.28 7.81
N PRO A 135 9.06 -20.32 7.31
CA PRO A 135 10.45 -20.25 7.69
C PRO A 135 10.57 -19.79 9.15
N LEU A 136 11.51 -20.39 9.89
CA LEU A 136 11.74 -20.10 11.31
C LEU A 136 12.95 -19.17 11.42
N ASP A 137 12.83 -18.11 12.22
CA ASP A 137 13.91 -17.19 12.62
C ASP A 137 14.65 -16.44 11.50
N VAL A 138 14.01 -16.21 10.35
CA VAL A 138 14.64 -15.58 9.18
C VAL A 138 13.87 -14.40 8.58
N LEU A 139 12.88 -13.86 9.29
CA LEU A 139 12.08 -12.70 8.84
C LEU A 139 11.82 -11.70 9.95
#